data_AF-A0A1M7E6S7-F1
#
_entry.id   AF-A0A1M7E6S7-F1
#
_cell.length_a   1.000
_cell.length_b   1.000
_cell.length_c   1.000
_cell.angle_alpha   90.00
_cell.angle_beta   90.00
_cell.angle_gamma   90.00
#
_symmetry.space_group_name_H-M   'P 1'
#
loop_
_entity.id
_entity.type
_entity.pdbx_description
1 polymer ?
#
loop_
_entity_poly.entity_id
_entity_poly.type
_entity_poly.pdbx_seq_one_letter_code
_entity_poly.pdbx_strand_id
1 'polypeptide(L)' 'MVLSTINFVSEESISEQSWFQAFALTKDIDEDDTPFIALGIELSAKLWTGDKVLSKGLAKKGVNIIVTTADLKKLIK' A
#
# COMPACT_ATOMS: atom_id res chain seq x y z
N MET A 1 7.76 20.44 -15.14
CA MET A 1 6.59 19.67 -15.64
C MET A 1 6.18 18.75 -14.50
N VAL A 2 4.93 18.75 -14.03
CA VAL A 2 4.52 18.04 -12.79
C VAL A 2 4.74 16.51 -12.86
N LEU A 3 4.76 15.94 -14.06
CA LEU A 3 4.89 14.50 -14.26
C LEU A 3 6.33 13.97 -14.13
N SER A 4 7.37 14.82 -14.14
CA SER A 4 8.77 14.36 -14.08
C SER A 4 9.17 13.79 -12.72
N THR A 5 8.30 13.88 -11.72
CA THR A 5 8.52 13.37 -10.36
C THR A 5 7.69 12.12 -10.06
N ILE A 6 6.97 11.58 -11.05
CA ILE A 6 6.16 10.37 -10.91
C ILE A 6 6.90 9.19 -11.53
N ASN A 7 7.08 8.13 -10.75
CA ASN A 7 7.64 6.87 -11.24
C ASN A 7 6.49 5.89 -11.49
N PHE A 8 6.38 5.42 -12.73
CA PHE A 8 5.44 4.37 -13.10
C PHE A 8 6.12 3.01 -12.93
N VAL A 9 5.43 2.09 -12.28
CA VAL A 9 5.91 0.73 -12.03
C VAL A 9 4.94 -0.24 -12.69
N SER A 10 5.47 -1.20 -13.45
CA SER A 10 4.67 -2.26 -14.06
C SER A 10 4.33 -3.33 -13.02
N GLU A 11 3.12 -3.87 -13.05
CA GLU A 11 2.69 -4.98 -12.19
C GLU A 11 3.56 -6.24 -12.37
N GLU A 12 4.05 -6.47 -13.58
CA GLU A 12 4.94 -7.60 -13.92
C GLU A 12 6.30 -7.51 -13.21
N SER A 13 6.68 -6.33 -12.70
CA SER A 13 7.93 -6.14 -11.95
C SER A 13 7.85 -6.57 -10.49
N ILE A 14 6.64 -6.83 -9.99
CA ILE A 14 6.39 -7.25 -8.60
C ILE A 14 6.53 -8.76 -8.52
N SER A 15 7.23 -9.26 -7.50
CA SER A 15 7.42 -10.70 -7.33
C SER A 15 6.11 -11.42 -6.99
N GLU A 16 5.97 -12.68 -7.43
CA GLU A 16 4.83 -13.53 -7.08
C GLU A 16 4.64 -13.67 -5.55
N GLN A 17 5.75 -13.65 -4.81
CA GLN A 17 5.72 -13.69 -3.35
C GLN A 17 5.02 -12.46 -2.76
N SER A 18 5.37 -11.26 -3.25
CA SER A 18 4.72 -10.00 -2.83
C SER A 18 3.23 -10.02 -3.17
N TRP A 19 2.86 -10.53 -4.35
CA TRP A 19 1.46 -10.73 -4.75
C TRP A 19 0.69 -11.65 -3.82
N PHE A 20 1.25 -12.83 -3.49
CA PHE A 20 0.60 -13.79 -2.61
C PHE A 20 0.40 -13.22 -1.20
N GLN A 21 1.43 -12.54 -0.67
CA GLN A 21 1.34 -11.89 0.64
C GLN A 21 0.28 -10.79 0.64
N ALA A 22 0.27 -9.94 -0.39
CA ALA A 22 -0.72 -8.88 -0.52
C ALA A 22 -2.13 -9.45 -0.59
N PHE A 23 -2.38 -10.44 -1.45
CA PHE A 23 -3.69 -11.07 -1.61
C PHE A 23 -4.20 -11.68 -0.29
N ALA A 24 -3.32 -12.34 0.48
CA ALA A 24 -3.69 -12.89 1.79
C ALA A 24 -4.11 -11.80 2.78
N LEU A 25 -3.56 -10.60 2.66
CA LEU A 25 -3.92 -9.45 3.48
C LEU A 25 -5.23 -8.81 3.03
N THR A 26 -5.45 -8.67 1.73
CA THR A 26 -6.53 -7.87 1.12
C THR A 26 -7.82 -8.65 0.86
N LYS A 27 -7.77 -9.96 0.60
CA LYS A 27 -8.94 -10.79 0.22
C LYS A 27 -10.19 -10.69 1.11
N ASP A 28 -10.02 -10.41 2.41
CA ASP A 28 -11.14 -10.32 3.38
C ASP A 28 -11.54 -8.85 3.66
N ILE A 29 -10.96 -7.90 2.94
CA ILE A 29 -11.11 -6.45 3.16
C ILE A 29 -11.54 -5.80 1.85
N ASP A 30 -10.64 -5.78 0.87
CA ASP A 30 -10.82 -5.22 -0.46
C ASP A 30 -9.77 -5.85 -1.40
N GLU A 31 -10.21 -6.80 -2.22
CA GLU A 31 -9.32 -7.53 -3.14
C GLU A 31 -8.72 -6.62 -4.22
N ASP A 32 -9.42 -5.56 -4.61
CA ASP A 32 -8.98 -4.66 -5.69
C ASP A 32 -7.75 -3.84 -5.27
N ASP A 33 -7.49 -3.70 -3.97
CA ASP A 33 -6.31 -3.02 -3.42
C ASP A 33 -5.03 -3.87 -3.39
N THR A 34 -5.11 -5.15 -3.81
CA THR A 34 -3.99 -6.09 -3.82
C THR A 34 -2.73 -5.55 -4.55
N PRO A 35 -2.83 -4.95 -5.75
CA PRO A 35 -1.65 -4.47 -6.48
C PRO A 35 -0.87 -3.40 -5.70
N PHE A 36 -1.56 -2.51 -4.99
CA PHE A 36 -0.92 -1.44 -4.21
C PHE A 36 -0.20 -1.96 -2.98
N ILE A 37 -0.80 -2.94 -2.29
CA ILE A 37 -0.17 -3.60 -1.14
C ILE A 37 1.02 -4.44 -1.61
N ALA A 38 0.90 -5.14 -2.73
CA ALA A 38 1.99 -5.93 -3.31
C ALA A 38 3.20 -5.05 -3.64
N LEU A 39 2.96 -3.89 -4.27
CA LEU A 39 4.02 -2.92 -4.55
C LEU A 39 4.65 -2.37 -3.27
N GLY A 40 3.85 -2.05 -2.25
CA GLY A 40 4.35 -1.59 -0.96
C GLY A 40 5.25 -2.63 -0.28
N ILE A 41 4.89 -3.90 -0.35
CA ILE A 41 5.71 -5.02 0.17
C ILE A 41 7.01 -5.14 -0.62
N GLU A 42 6.94 -5.17 -1.95
CA GLU A 42 8.09 -5.30 -2.85
C GLU A 42 9.13 -4.19 -2.61
N LEU A 43 8.66 -2.95 -2.46
CA LEU A 43 9.52 -1.79 -2.22
C LEU A 43 9.89 -1.61 -0.74
N SER A 44 9.37 -2.46 0.17
CA SER A 44 9.47 -2.26 1.62
C SER A 44 9.05 -0.84 2.05
N ALA A 45 8.01 -0.30 1.41
CA ALA A 45 7.55 1.08 1.53
C ALA A 45 6.17 1.15 2.19
N LYS A 46 5.89 2.30 2.82
CA LYS A 46 4.53 2.58 3.34
C LYS A 46 3.62 3.07 2.24
N LEU A 47 2.40 2.56 2.20
CA LEU A 47 1.36 3.01 1.29
C LEU A 47 0.64 4.23 1.88
N TRP A 48 0.73 5.38 1.20
CA TRP A 48 -0.08 6.53 1.56
C TRP A 48 -1.46 6.41 0.93
N THR A 49 -2.50 6.30 1.76
CA THR A 49 -3.89 6.21 1.30
C THR A 49 -4.85 6.95 2.23
N GLY A 50 -5.95 7.43 1.65
CA GLY A 50 -7.11 7.96 2.37
C GLY A 50 -8.18 6.90 2.67
N ASP A 51 -8.01 5.67 2.19
CA ASP A 51 -8.97 4.60 2.38
C ASP A 51 -9.03 4.14 3.85
N LYS A 52 -10.20 4.30 4.46
CA LYS A 52 -10.43 3.96 5.87
C LYS A 52 -10.79 2.50 6.07
N VAL A 53 -11.37 1.83 5.07
CA VAL A 53 -11.75 0.42 5.13
C VAL A 53 -10.48 -0.42 5.08
N LEU A 54 -9.63 -0.18 4.08
CA LEU A 54 -8.33 -0.84 3.94
C LEU A 54 -7.44 -0.61 5.16
N SER A 55 -7.30 0.67 5.58
CA SER A 55 -6.51 1.05 6.76
C SER A 55 -6.94 0.32 8.03
N LYS A 56 -8.26 0.31 8.32
CA LYS A 56 -8.78 -0.38 9.51
C LYS A 56 -8.67 -1.90 9.39
N GLY A 57 -8.90 -2.45 8.20
CA GLY A 57 -8.79 -3.88 7.95
C GLY A 57 -7.37 -4.40 8.18
N LEU A 58 -6.37 -3.73 7.60
CA LEU A 58 -4.97 -4.10 7.76
C LEU A 58 -4.47 -3.88 9.20
N ALA A 59 -4.90 -2.80 9.87
CA ALA A 59 -4.58 -2.59 11.28
C ALA A 59 -5.11 -3.71 12.18
N LYS A 60 -6.32 -4.23 11.91
CA LYS A 60 -6.88 -5.39 12.64
C LYS A 60 -6.07 -6.68 12.40
N LYS A 61 -5.45 -6.83 11.22
CA LYS A 61 -4.54 -7.92 10.90
C LYS A 61 -3.12 -7.71 11.48
N GLY A 62 -2.88 -6.63 12.22
CA GLY A 62 -1.57 -6.30 12.81
C GLY A 62 -0.54 -5.77 11.82
N VAL A 63 -0.97 -5.34 10.63
CA VAL A 63 -0.09 -4.91 9.55
C VAL A 63 -0.02 -3.38 9.51
N ASN A 64 1.18 -2.84 9.68
CA ASN A 64 1.44 -1.40 9.73
C ASN A 64 2.10 -0.87 8.44
N ILE A 65 1.47 -1.12 7.30
CA ILE A 65 1.96 -0.69 5.98
C ILE A 65 1.35 0.65 5.52
N ILE A 66 0.23 1.07 6.09
CA ILE A 66 -0.48 2.28 5.67
C ILE A 66 0.01 3.51 6.45
N VAL A 67 0.16 4.63 5.74
CA VAL A 67 0.31 5.96 6.30
C VAL A 67 -0.86 6.84 5.86
N THR A 68 -1.45 7.61 6.78
CA THR A 68 -2.53 8.54 6.43
C THR A 68 -2.00 9.94 6.19
N THR A 69 -2.80 10.80 5.55
CA THR A 69 -2.46 12.23 5.39
C THR A 69 -2.26 12.92 6.75
N ALA A 70 -2.97 12.48 7.79
CA ALA A 70 -2.78 13.02 9.14
C ALA A 70 -1.40 12.66 9.72
N ASP A 71 -0.89 11.47 9.40
CA ASP A 71 0.44 11.04 9.81
C ASP A 71 1.54 11.79 9.04
N LEU A 72 1.38 11.96 7.73
CA LEU A 72 2.30 12.76 6.91
C LEU A 72 2.38 14.21 7.40
N LYS A 73 1.24 14.83 7.74
CA LYS A 73 1.22 16.20 8.29
C LYS A 73 2.01 16.36 9.59
N LYS A 74 2.15 15.30 10.39
CA LYS A 74 2.96 15.34 11.62
C LYS A 74 4.47 15.31 11.32
N LEU A 75 4.86 14.75 10.19
CA LEU A 75 6.27 14.59 9.79
C LEU A 75 6.85 15.84 9.13
N ILE A 76 6.00 16.69 8.54
CA ILE A 76 6.40 17.92 7.83
C ILE A 76 6.30 19.14 8.77
N LYS A 77 6.50 18.94 10.08
CA LYS A 77 6.38 20.00 11.09
C LYS A 77 7.72 20.37 11.70
#